data_AF-A0A961E202-F1
#
_entry.id   AF-A0A961E202-F1
#
_cell.length_a   1.000
_cell.length_b   1.000
_cell.length_c   1.000
_cell.angle_alpha   90.00
_cell.angle_beta   90.00
_cell.angle_gamma   90.00
#
_symmetry.space_group_name_H-M   'P 1'
#
loop_
_entity.id
_entity.type
_entity.pdbx_description
1 polymer ?
#
loop_
_entity_poly.entity_id
_entity_poly.type
_entity_poly.pdbx_seq_one_letter_code
_entity_poly.pdbx_strand_id
1 'polypeptide(L)'
;TLTNVPGPPAPVYLVGSQVEGIVGWAPVSGDQPMSFTISSYNGRVMVGIACDTELVPDHEMIVDGFVDAFERLADATPGVVLMPVSWGRAGKGPRKGLGRRR
;
A
#
# COMPACT_ATOMS: atom_id res chain seq x y z
N THR A 1 -9.33 7.45 -4.78
CA THR A 1 -8.25 8.43 -4.97
C THR A 1 -6.95 7.72 -5.25
N LEU A 2 -6.07 8.28 -6.07
CA LEU A 2 -4.69 7.80 -6.27
C LEU A 2 -3.73 8.94 -5.97
N THR A 3 -2.69 8.67 -5.16
CA THR A 3 -1.65 9.64 -4.83
C THR A 3 -0.27 9.09 -5.20
N ASN A 4 0.62 10.00 -5.64
CA ASN A 4 2.03 9.70 -5.86
C ASN A 4 2.86 10.77 -5.14
N VAL A 5 3.53 10.36 -4.07
CA VAL A 5 4.27 11.26 -3.18
C VAL A 5 5.74 10.84 -3.16
N PRO A 6 6.63 11.56 -3.86
CA PRO A 6 8.06 11.36 -3.74
C PRO A 6 8.52 11.67 -2.32
N GLY A 7 9.19 10.70 -1.68
CA GLY A 7 9.80 10.89 -0.37
C GLY A 7 11.30 11.14 -0.46
N PRO A 8 11.99 11.20 0.69
CA PRO A 8 13.42 11.43 0.76
C PRO A 8 14.22 10.36 -0.04
N PRO A 9 15.17 10.77 -0.89
CA PRO A 9 15.95 9.83 -1.71
C PRO A 9 17.03 9.09 -0.91
N ALA A 10 17.38 9.57 0.29
CA ALA A 10 18.39 9.02 1.17
C ALA A 10 17.77 8.56 2.51
N PRO A 11 18.46 7.67 3.27
CA PRO A 11 17.97 7.22 4.57
C PRO A 11 17.74 8.39 5.52
N VAL A 12 16.62 8.34 6.24
CA VAL A 12 16.33 9.26 7.35
C VAL A 12 16.39 8.50 8.68
N TYR A 13 16.68 9.22 9.76
CA TYR A 13 16.89 8.63 11.08
C TYR A 13 15.96 9.30 12.10
N LEU A 14 15.38 8.48 12.97
CA LEU A 14 14.61 8.92 14.12
C LEU A 14 15.34 8.48 15.39
N VAL A 15 15.82 9.44 16.17
CA VAL A 15 16.58 9.19 17.43
C VAL A 15 17.72 8.17 17.21
N GLY A 16 18.50 8.37 16.14
CA GLY A 16 19.63 7.50 15.77
C GLY A 16 19.27 6.17 15.10
N SER A 17 17.99 5.81 15.02
CA SER A 17 17.54 4.59 14.32
C SER A 17 17.15 4.91 12.88
N GLN A 18 17.61 4.11 11.92
CA GLN A 18 17.24 4.29 10.51
C GLN A 18 15.75 3.95 10.33
N VAL A 19 15.01 4.81 9.64
CA VAL A 19 13.63 4.53 9.24
C VAL A 19 13.65 3.46 8.15
N GLU A 20 12.93 2.37 8.34
CA GLU A 20 12.88 1.25 7.38
C GLU A 20 11.97 1.54 6.18
N GLY A 21 10.92 2.34 6.39
CA GLY A 21 9.92 2.65 5.39
C GLY A 21 9.11 3.88 5.76
N ILE A 22 8.62 4.57 4.73
CA ILE A 22 7.67 5.66 4.86
C ILE A 22 6.47 5.29 4.00
N VAL A 23 5.29 5.26 4.62
CA VAL A 23 4.01 5.05 3.93
C VAL A 23 3.10 6.23 4.21
N GLY A 24 2.45 6.72 3.16
CA GLY A 24 1.40 7.73 3.26
C GLY A 24 0.03 7.08 3.08
N TRP A 25 -1.00 7.66 3.69
CA TRP A 25 -2.39 7.29 3.43
C TRP A 25 -3.19 8.55 3.10
N ALA A 26 -3.73 8.61 1.89
CA ALA A 26 -4.68 9.66 1.55
C ALA A 26 -5.98 9.42 2.33
N PRO A 27 -6.56 10.45 2.97
CA PRO A 27 -7.86 10.30 3.60
C PRO A 27 -8.91 9.93 2.54
N VAL A 28 -9.75 8.96 2.90
CA VAL A 28 -10.95 8.58 2.16
C VAL A 28 -12.16 9.11 2.92
N SER A 29 -13.17 9.61 2.21
CA SER A 29 -14.37 10.22 2.81
C SER A 29 -15.60 9.95 1.97
N GLY A 30 -16.76 9.84 2.62
CA GLY A 30 -18.04 9.70 1.95
C GLY A 30 -18.12 8.43 1.12
N ASP A 31 -18.42 8.59 -0.16
CA ASP A 31 -18.59 7.54 -1.17
C ASP A 31 -17.28 7.16 -1.88
N GLN A 32 -16.12 7.55 -1.34
CA GLN A 32 -14.81 7.11 -1.82
C GLN A 32 -14.36 5.86 -1.05
N PRO A 33 -14.57 4.64 -1.55
CA PRO A 33 -14.34 3.43 -0.78
C PRO A 33 -12.87 3.01 -0.68
N MET A 34 -11.98 3.66 -1.43
CA MET A 34 -10.60 3.19 -1.61
C MET A 34 -9.61 4.31 -1.95
N SER A 35 -8.37 4.13 -1.50
CA SER A 35 -7.21 4.89 -1.95
C SER A 35 -6.05 3.98 -2.40
N PHE A 36 -5.36 4.42 -3.45
CA PHE A 36 -4.03 3.94 -3.83
C PHE A 36 -3.02 4.99 -3.43
N THR A 37 -1.92 4.59 -2.80
CA THR A 37 -0.81 5.48 -2.46
C THR A 37 0.49 4.90 -2.97
N ILE A 38 1.15 5.66 -3.83
CA ILE A 38 2.49 5.40 -4.32
C ILE A 38 3.42 6.35 -3.56
N SER A 39 4.41 5.79 -2.89
CA SER A 39 5.42 6.56 -2.17
C SER A 39 6.80 6.00 -2.44
N SER A 40 7.80 6.86 -2.49
CA SER A 40 9.20 6.43 -2.63
C SER A 40 10.02 6.85 -1.43
N TYR A 41 10.94 5.99 -1.01
CA TYR A 41 11.87 6.27 0.08
C TYR A 41 13.13 5.45 -0.09
N ASN A 42 14.30 6.09 0.05
CA ASN A 42 15.59 5.42 0.07
C ASN A 42 15.78 4.41 -1.10
N GLY A 43 15.50 4.86 -2.31
CA GLY A 43 15.62 4.06 -3.54
C GLY A 43 14.56 2.95 -3.71
N ARG A 44 13.55 2.87 -2.84
CA ARG A 44 12.45 1.91 -2.93
C ARG A 44 11.14 2.61 -3.25
N VAL A 45 10.24 1.91 -3.93
CA VAL A 45 8.85 2.34 -4.17
C VAL A 45 7.93 1.43 -3.37
N MET A 46 6.96 2.03 -2.67
CA MET A 46 5.87 1.32 -2.01
C MET A 46 4.54 1.71 -2.65
N VAL A 47 3.72 0.71 -2.95
CA VAL A 47 2.33 0.88 -3.37
C VAL A 47 1.45 0.33 -2.25
N GLY A 48 0.64 1.21 -1.64
CA GLY A 48 -0.35 0.87 -0.63
C GLY A 48 -1.76 0.97 -1.20
N ILE A 49 -2.61 0.02 -0.81
CA ILE A 49 -4.04 0.01 -1.15
C ILE A 49 -4.80 -0.04 0.17
N ALA A 50 -5.69 0.93 0.39
CA ALA A 50 -6.60 0.96 1.53
C ALA A 50 -8.03 0.95 1.00
N CYS A 51 -8.85 0.06 1.54
CA CYS A 51 -10.25 -0.10 1.17
C CYS A 51 -11.14 -0.14 2.41
N ASP A 52 -12.32 0.45 2.29
CA ASP A 52 -13.44 0.24 3.20
C ASP A 52 -14.06 -1.14 2.93
N THR A 53 -14.03 -2.01 3.93
CA THR A 53 -14.49 -3.40 3.80
C THR A 53 -16.02 -3.53 3.78
N GLU A 54 -16.77 -2.52 4.21
CA GLU A 54 -18.23 -2.51 4.12
C GLU A 54 -18.68 -2.12 2.70
N LEU A 55 -18.01 -1.14 2.11
CA LEU A 55 -18.29 -0.69 0.74
C LEU A 55 -17.67 -1.62 -0.33
N VAL A 56 -16.58 -2.32 0.01
CA VAL A 56 -15.91 -3.30 -0.86
C VAL A 56 -15.69 -4.61 -0.10
N PRO A 57 -16.72 -5.47 0.00
CA PRO A 57 -16.63 -6.74 0.72
C PRO A 57 -15.48 -7.64 0.23
N ASP A 58 -15.29 -7.72 -1.08
CA ASP A 58 -14.26 -8.54 -1.75
C ASP A 58 -12.96 -7.75 -2.05
N HIS A 59 -12.61 -6.80 -1.20
CA HIS A 59 -11.42 -5.92 -1.33
C HIS A 59 -10.10 -6.67 -1.56
N GLU A 60 -9.98 -7.90 -1.09
CA GLU A 60 -8.80 -8.74 -1.30
C GLU A 60 -8.54 -9.01 -2.80
N MET A 61 -9.59 -9.08 -3.62
CA MET A 61 -9.46 -9.25 -5.08
C MET A 61 -8.74 -8.07 -5.75
N ILE A 62 -8.77 -6.88 -5.15
CA ILE A 62 -8.08 -5.71 -5.68
C ILE A 62 -6.57 -5.88 -5.55
N VAL A 63 -6.12 -6.43 -4.42
CA VAL A 63 -4.70 -6.72 -4.20
C VAL A 63 -4.24 -7.81 -5.16
N ASP A 64 -5.00 -8.91 -5.27
CA ASP A 64 -4.67 -10.01 -6.17
C ASP A 64 -4.62 -9.55 -7.64
N GLY A 65 -5.62 -8.78 -8.07
CA GLY A 65 -5.65 -8.22 -9.42
C GLY A 65 -4.50 -7.24 -9.70
N PHE A 66 -4.04 -6.49 -8.69
CA PHE A 66 -2.89 -5.61 -8.84
C PHE A 66 -1.59 -6.40 -9.02
N VAL A 67 -1.39 -7.46 -8.22
CA VAL A 67 -0.23 -8.35 -8.34
C VAL A 67 -0.21 -8.99 -9.73
N ASP A 68 -1.32 -9.58 -10.15
CA ASP A 68 -1.44 -10.21 -11.48
C ASP A 68 -1.16 -9.22 -12.61
N ALA A 69 -1.68 -7.98 -12.51
CA ALA A 69 -1.46 -6.95 -13.52
C ALA A 69 0.00 -6.51 -13.59
N PHE A 70 0.68 -6.40 -12.43
CA PHE A 70 2.09 -6.06 -12.37
C PHE A 70 2.96 -7.17 -12.98
N GLU A 71 2.67 -8.44 -12.66
CA GLU A 71 3.39 -9.58 -13.22
C GLU A 71 3.23 -9.66 -14.75
N ARG A 72 2.01 -9.48 -15.27
CA ARG A 72 1.78 -9.40 -16.72
C ARG A 72 2.57 -8.27 -17.38
N LEU A 73 2.68 -7.12 -16.72
CA LEU A 73 3.46 -5.99 -17.23
C LEU A 73 4.97 -6.30 -17.24
N ALA A 74 5.47 -6.96 -16.19
CA ALA A 74 6.84 -7.42 -16.11
C ALA A 74 7.18 -8.41 -17.23
N ASP A 75 6.35 -9.43 -17.44
CA ASP A 75 6.52 -10.43 -18.49
C ASP A 75 6.50 -9.81 -19.89
N ALA A 76 5.66 -8.79 -20.10
CA ALA A 76 5.56 -8.07 -21.37
C ALA A 76 6.72 -7.09 -21.62
N THR A 77 7.61 -6.87 -20.64
CA THR A 77 8.71 -5.89 -20.73
C THR A 77 10.08 -6.58 -20.62
N PRO A 78 10.48 -7.38 -21.64
CA PRO A 78 11.74 -8.10 -21.61
C PRO A 78 12.95 -7.13 -21.59
N GLY A 79 13.97 -7.48 -20.81
CA GLY A 79 15.22 -6.71 -20.70
C GLY A 79 15.25 -5.66 -19.58
N VAL A 80 14.18 -5.51 -18.80
CA VAL A 80 14.18 -4.69 -17.58
C VAL A 80 14.63 -5.52 -16.37
N VAL A 81 15.56 -4.97 -15.59
CA VAL A 81 15.92 -5.53 -14.29
C VAL A 81 14.99 -4.94 -13.23
N LEU A 82 14.10 -5.77 -12.70
CA LEU A 82 13.22 -5.37 -11.61
C LEU A 82 14.01 -5.26 -10.30
N MET A 83 13.65 -4.27 -9.50
CA MET A 83 14.03 -4.25 -8.08
C MET A 83 13.38 -5.45 -7.35
N PRO A 84 13.94 -5.93 -6.24
CA PRO A 84 13.27 -6.94 -5.41
C PRO A 84 11.86 -6.47 -5.03
N VAL A 85 10.85 -7.24 -5.43
CA VAL A 85 9.45 -6.98 -5.13
C VAL A 85 9.02 -7.88 -3.97
N SER A 86 8.28 -7.32 -3.02
CA SER A 86 7.68 -8.05 -1.91
C SER A 86 6.24 -7.61 -1.74
N TRP A 87 5.35 -8.58 -1.62
CA TRP A 87 3.93 -8.36 -1.39
C TRP A 87 3.58 -8.66 0.06
N GLY A 88 2.66 -7.88 0.63
CA GLY A 88 2.21 -8.08 2.01
C GLY A 88 0.78 -7.60 2.18
N ARG A 89 0.07 -8.22 3.13
CA ARG A 89 -1.26 -7.78 3.57
C ARG A 89 -1.17 -7.42 5.04
N ALA A 90 -1.88 -6.37 5.47
CA ALA A 90 -2.03 -6.09 6.89
C ALA A 90 -2.74 -7.28 7.55
N GLY A 91 -2.08 -7.92 8.51
CA GLY A 91 -2.67 -9.05 9.23
C GLY A 91 -3.97 -8.65 9.93
N LYS A 92 -4.97 -9.53 9.94
CA LYS A 92 -6.18 -9.37 10.76
C LYS A 92 -5.79 -9.45 12.25
N GLY A 93 -5.38 -8.34 12.84
CA GLY A 93 -5.33 -8.21 14.30
C GLY A 93 -6.72 -8.51 14.90
N PRO A 94 -6.80 -9.01 16.14
CA PRO A 94 -8.08 -9.34 16.75
C PRO A 94 -8.98 -8.11 16.77
N ARG A 95 -10.12 -8.17 16.06
CA ARG A 95 -11.17 -7.15 16.14
C ARG A 95 -11.70 -7.17 17.57
N LYS A 96 -11.22 -6.28 18.44
CA LYS A 96 -11.92 -6.00 19.70
C LYS A 96 -13.29 -5.47 19.30
N GLY A 97 -14.33 -6.28 19.55
CA GLY A 97 -15.71 -5.91 19.28
C GLY A 97 -15.98 -4.54 19.88
N LEU A 98 -16.35 -3.59 19.01
CA LEU A 98 -16.83 -2.29 19.45
C LEU A 98 -18.14 -2.57 20.19
N GLY A 99 -18.05 -2.65 21.52
CA GLY A 99 -19.20 -2.85 22.38
C GLY A 99 -20.21 -1.75 22.08
N ARG A 100 -21.38 -2.15 21.57
CA ARG A 100 -22.57 -1.32 21.48
C ARG A 100 -22.80 -0.71 22.86
N ARG A 101 -22.46 0.57 23.05
CA ARG A 101 -22.95 1.32 24.20
C ARG A 101 -24.45 1.43 24.03
N ARG A 102 -25.18 0.79 24.94
CA ARG A 102 -26.60 1.06 25.21
C ARG A 102 -26.73 2.42 25.88
#